data_AF-A0A840BL30-F1
#
_entry.id   AF-A0A840BL30-F1
#
_cell.length_a   1.000
_cell.length_b   1.000
_cell.length_c   1.000
_cell.angle_alpha   90.00
_cell.angle_beta   90.00
_cell.angle_gamma   90.00
#
_symmetry.space_group_name_H-M   'P 1'
#
loop_
_entity.id
_entity.type
_entity.pdbx_description
1 polymer ?
#
loop_
_entity_poly.entity_id
_entity_poly.type
_entity_poly.pdbx_seq_one_letter_code
_entity_poly.pdbx_strand_id
1 'polypeptide(L)'
;MKLTPTCGHTRQNQTDSDTTMNCQTHEQNGNRLPHPKDLSLPFFAYGVFKPGELAFLQIKEFVSLCFEGTVDGQLKIRDGLPIAAIELPGRLDGVLIQFRTECQLAAYQRISDLEPEKQYRWGTADAGGQIVNLLVGISPDKGSHALEEAWDGRKDPLFTDALEVVEETLKQNRGEKSPTDLKPLFRLEMAYLLLWSSIERYASLRYHLRDKATEKVLRIASEPAFVAALRKFAPSDKRSVQRADDPKKKSILDPEKPLEAMKYYYQVRSNLVHRGKGALGDHDRLAKSLGELLSIFRYTLKAAFDDSKFEGEH
;
A
#
# COMPACT_ATOMS: atom_id res chain seq x y z
N MET A 1 -70.34 -58.58 -13.94
CA MET A 1 -69.59 -58.58 -12.67
C MET A 1 -69.11 -57.14 -12.43
N LYS A 2 -69.72 -56.46 -11.44
CA LYS A 2 -69.36 -55.18 -10.78
C LYS A 2 -69.06 -53.89 -11.60
N LEU A 3 -70.10 -53.04 -11.69
CA LEU A 3 -70.24 -51.60 -11.35
C LEU A 3 -69.02 -50.62 -11.41
N THR A 4 -69.19 -49.53 -12.17
CA THR A 4 -68.67 -48.14 -11.97
C THR A 4 -69.24 -47.49 -10.68
N PRO A 5 -68.73 -46.36 -10.08
CA PRO A 5 -68.29 -45.11 -10.73
C PRO A 5 -67.25 -44.16 -10.01
N THR A 6 -66.87 -43.09 -10.73
CA THR A 6 -66.47 -41.68 -10.38
C THR A 6 -66.03 -41.26 -8.95
N CYS A 7 -64.99 -40.39 -8.83
CA CYS A 7 -65.11 -38.93 -8.60
C CYS A 7 -63.73 -38.27 -8.33
N GLY A 8 -63.51 -37.05 -8.81
CA GLY A 8 -62.28 -36.27 -8.59
C GLY A 8 -62.31 -35.41 -7.32
N HIS A 9 -61.14 -34.89 -6.92
CA HIS A 9 -61.01 -33.73 -6.04
C HIS A 9 -59.71 -32.95 -6.35
N THR A 10 -59.93 -31.68 -6.65
CA THR A 10 -59.00 -30.56 -6.74
C THR A 10 -58.28 -30.34 -5.41
N ARG A 11 -56.99 -29.97 -5.43
CA ARG A 11 -56.39 -29.05 -4.45
C ARG A 11 -55.09 -28.43 -4.97
N GLN A 12 -55.14 -27.12 -5.14
CA GLN A 12 -53.99 -26.22 -5.09
C GLN A 12 -53.28 -26.36 -3.74
N ASN A 13 -51.98 -26.08 -3.71
CA ASN A 13 -51.34 -25.32 -2.63
C ASN A 13 -50.00 -24.76 -3.11
N GLN A 14 -49.96 -23.44 -3.30
CA GLN A 14 -48.80 -22.62 -2.99
C GLN A 14 -48.53 -22.71 -1.49
N THR A 15 -47.26 -22.74 -1.08
CA THR A 15 -46.69 -21.73 -0.17
C THR A 15 -45.21 -21.99 0.06
N ASP A 16 -44.47 -20.89 -0.07
CA ASP A 16 -43.15 -20.56 0.46
C ASP A 16 -42.67 -21.33 1.69
N SER A 17 -41.38 -21.66 1.71
CA SER A 17 -40.54 -21.51 2.89
C SER A 17 -39.05 -21.71 2.55
N ASP A 18 -38.27 -20.66 2.77
CA ASP A 18 -36.89 -20.67 3.27
C ASP A 18 -35.84 -21.48 2.51
N THR A 19 -35.33 -20.89 1.43
CA THR A 19 -33.92 -21.09 1.07
C THR A 19 -33.07 -20.15 1.92
N THR A 20 -32.75 -20.59 3.14
CA THR A 20 -31.67 -20.00 3.92
C THR A 20 -30.38 -20.14 3.11
N MET A 21 -29.95 -19.05 2.47
CA MET A 21 -28.59 -18.92 1.97
C MET A 21 -27.65 -19.10 3.15
N ASN A 22 -27.05 -20.28 3.19
CA ASN A 22 -26.02 -20.66 4.13
C ASN A 22 -24.79 -19.78 3.83
N CYS A 23 -24.74 -18.62 4.48
CA CYS A 23 -23.58 -17.73 4.51
C CYS A 23 -22.54 -18.43 5.39
N GLN A 24 -21.90 -19.45 4.83
CA GLN A 24 -20.75 -20.10 5.46
C GLN A 24 -19.60 -19.10 5.43
N THR A 25 -19.47 -18.42 6.55
CA THR A 25 -18.30 -17.67 6.97
C THR A 25 -17.07 -18.55 6.78
N HIS A 26 -16.23 -18.20 5.81
CA HIS A 26 -14.84 -18.60 5.85
C HIS A 26 -14.22 -17.94 7.09
N GLU A 27 -14.16 -18.68 8.20
CA GLU A 27 -13.27 -18.39 9.32
C GLU A 27 -11.83 -18.38 8.79
N GLN A 28 -11.34 -17.21 8.41
CA GLN A 28 -9.90 -16.98 8.31
C GLN A 28 -9.37 -16.70 9.71
N ASN A 29 -8.86 -17.77 10.33
CA ASN A 29 -8.12 -17.76 11.58
C ASN A 29 -7.00 -16.70 11.61
N GLY A 30 -7.13 -15.75 12.56
CA GLY A 30 -6.07 -14.98 13.23
C GLY A 30 -5.34 -13.90 12.43
N ASN A 31 -5.27 -12.67 12.96
CA ASN A 31 -4.60 -11.47 12.42
C ASN A 31 -5.45 -10.55 11.52
N ARG A 32 -6.65 -10.17 11.94
CA ARG A 32 -7.37 -9.04 11.33
C ARG A 32 -7.92 -8.16 12.43
N LEU A 33 -7.69 -6.85 12.30
CA LEU A 33 -8.30 -5.88 13.20
C LEU A 33 -9.82 -6.10 13.18
N PRO A 34 -10.49 -6.25 14.34
CA PRO A 34 -11.95 -6.37 14.37
C PRO A 34 -12.61 -5.12 13.77
N HIS A 35 -13.92 -5.12 13.57
CA HIS A 35 -14.64 -3.90 13.19
C HIS A 35 -14.79 -2.94 14.39
N PRO A 36 -14.98 -1.63 14.15
CA PRO A 36 -15.45 -0.75 15.20
C PRO A 36 -16.87 -1.14 15.63
N LYS A 37 -17.27 -0.74 16.84
CA LYS A 37 -18.55 -1.14 17.42
C LYS A 37 -19.76 -0.58 16.67
N ASP A 38 -19.62 0.63 16.12
CA ASP A 38 -20.68 1.32 15.39
C ASP A 38 -20.14 1.77 14.04
N LEU A 39 -20.61 1.14 12.97
CA LEU A 39 -20.19 1.40 11.59
C LEU A 39 -20.85 2.67 11.01
N SER A 40 -21.84 3.24 11.70
CA SER A 40 -22.56 4.43 11.23
C SER A 40 -21.81 5.73 11.52
N LEU A 41 -20.88 5.70 12.48
CA LEU A 41 -20.05 6.86 12.83
C LEU A 41 -19.09 7.21 11.69
N PRO A 42 -18.69 8.49 11.55
CA PRO A 42 -17.60 8.87 10.66
C PRO A 42 -16.26 8.26 11.09
N PHE A 43 -15.32 8.15 10.16
CA PHE A 43 -13.94 7.77 10.44
C PHE A 43 -13.03 8.99 10.53
N PHE A 44 -12.38 9.19 11.67
CA PHE A 44 -11.38 10.23 11.86
C PHE A 44 -9.99 9.73 11.46
N ALA A 45 -9.49 10.25 10.34
CA ALA A 45 -8.17 9.94 9.80
C ALA A 45 -7.16 11.03 10.15
N TYR A 46 -6.05 10.65 10.76
CA TYR A 46 -4.94 11.56 11.13
C TYR A 46 -3.61 11.18 10.45
N GLY A 47 -3.60 10.08 9.66
CA GLY A 47 -2.41 9.50 9.08
C GLY A 47 -2.62 9.05 7.62
N VAL A 48 -2.20 7.83 7.29
CA VAL A 48 -2.13 7.28 5.91
C VAL A 48 -3.46 7.27 5.15
N PHE A 49 -4.59 7.35 5.85
CA PHE A 49 -5.94 7.40 5.27
C PHE A 49 -6.50 8.81 5.10
N LYS A 50 -5.75 9.88 5.37
CA LYS A 50 -6.24 11.23 5.06
C LYS A 50 -6.38 11.42 3.54
N PRO A 51 -7.34 12.22 3.06
CA PRO A 51 -7.36 12.66 1.67
C PRO A 51 -5.99 13.20 1.23
N GLY A 52 -5.52 12.74 0.09
CA GLY A 52 -4.19 13.04 -0.45
C GLY A 52 -3.07 12.11 0.04
N GLU A 53 -3.34 11.18 0.97
CA GLU A 53 -2.35 10.20 1.46
C GLU A 53 -2.51 8.82 0.81
N LEU A 54 -1.44 8.03 0.78
CA LEU A 54 -1.35 6.82 -0.06
C LEU A 54 -2.43 5.76 0.19
N ALA A 55 -2.85 5.56 1.46
CA ALA A 55 -3.86 4.55 1.78
C ALA A 55 -5.29 5.04 1.52
N PHE A 56 -5.52 6.35 1.36
CA PHE A 56 -6.85 6.88 1.11
C PHE A 56 -7.45 6.34 -0.20
N LEU A 57 -6.64 6.10 -1.23
CA LEU A 57 -7.12 5.47 -2.47
C LEU A 57 -7.85 4.14 -2.23
N GLN A 58 -7.50 3.40 -1.17
CA GLN A 58 -8.15 2.14 -0.83
C GLN A 58 -9.58 2.32 -0.33
N ILE A 59 -9.93 3.49 0.21
CA ILE A 59 -11.25 3.78 0.78
C ILE A 59 -11.99 4.90 0.04
N LYS A 60 -11.31 5.63 -0.86
CA LYS A 60 -11.81 6.79 -1.61
C LYS A 60 -13.14 6.50 -2.28
N GLU A 61 -13.29 5.32 -2.86
CA GLU A 61 -14.51 4.92 -3.55
C GLU A 61 -15.74 4.86 -2.64
N PHE A 62 -15.60 4.75 -1.31
CA PHE A 62 -16.69 4.65 -0.34
C PHE A 62 -17.06 5.99 0.32
N VAL A 63 -16.24 7.03 0.12
CA VAL A 63 -16.37 8.32 0.80
C VAL A 63 -17.52 9.12 0.20
N SER A 64 -18.33 9.75 1.06
CA SER A 64 -19.33 10.74 0.68
C SER A 64 -18.81 12.17 0.90
N LEU A 65 -18.21 12.45 2.06
CA LEU A 65 -17.77 13.78 2.48
C LEU A 65 -16.51 13.71 3.34
N CYS A 66 -15.73 14.79 3.32
CA CYS A 66 -14.52 14.95 4.13
C CYS A 66 -14.49 16.35 4.75
N PHE A 67 -14.30 16.45 6.06
CA PHE A 67 -14.15 17.73 6.77
C PHE A 67 -12.92 17.70 7.67
N GLU A 68 -12.22 18.83 7.77
CA GLU A 68 -11.18 18.96 8.79
C GLU A 68 -11.81 18.88 10.18
N GLY A 69 -11.08 18.30 11.13
CA GLY A 69 -11.51 18.31 12.51
C GLY A 69 -10.41 17.88 13.46
N THR A 70 -10.76 17.86 14.74
CA THR A 70 -9.81 17.68 15.83
C THR A 70 -10.39 16.80 16.89
N VAL A 71 -9.57 15.96 17.50
CA VAL A 71 -9.92 15.16 18.68
C VAL A 71 -8.89 15.38 19.79
N ASP A 72 -9.29 15.11 21.03
CA ASP A 72 -8.34 15.08 22.15
C ASP A 72 -7.37 13.90 21.99
N GLY A 73 -6.08 14.18 22.18
CA GLY A 73 -5.02 13.19 22.05
C GLY A 73 -3.72 13.76 21.52
N GLN A 74 -2.69 12.92 21.46
CA GLN A 74 -1.41 13.25 20.83
C GLN A 74 -1.17 12.40 19.59
N LEU A 75 -0.54 13.02 18.59
CA LEU A 75 0.05 12.30 17.47
C LEU A 75 1.44 11.80 17.86
N LYS A 76 1.72 10.53 17.62
CA LYS A 76 3.04 9.93 17.82
C LYS A 76 3.45 9.19 16.57
N ILE A 77 4.75 8.94 16.42
CA ILE A 77 5.31 8.15 15.34
C ILE A 77 6.01 6.91 15.90
N ARG A 78 5.74 5.75 15.31
CA ARG A 78 6.37 4.47 15.63
C ARG A 78 6.73 3.74 14.35
N ASP A 79 8.01 3.40 14.16
CA ASP A 79 8.51 2.76 12.94
C ASP A 79 8.08 3.48 11.65
N GLY A 80 8.08 4.82 11.72
CA GLY A 80 7.64 5.71 10.64
C GLY A 80 6.12 5.83 10.47
N LEU A 81 5.30 5.16 11.27
CA LEU A 81 3.84 5.18 11.15
C LEU A 81 3.19 6.11 12.18
N PRO A 82 2.19 6.91 11.80
CA PRO A 82 1.45 7.75 12.73
C PRO A 82 0.52 6.90 13.60
N ILE A 83 0.56 7.11 14.92
CA ILE A 83 -0.34 6.48 15.88
C ILE A 83 -0.98 7.56 16.76
N ALA A 84 -2.29 7.43 16.99
CA ALA A 84 -2.99 8.29 17.94
C ALA A 84 -2.88 7.75 19.37
N ALA A 85 -2.62 8.65 20.32
CA ALA A 85 -2.64 8.42 21.75
C ALA A 85 -3.73 9.28 22.40
N ILE A 86 -4.98 8.79 22.36
CA ILE A 86 -6.17 9.54 22.81
C ILE A 86 -6.31 9.65 24.34
N GLU A 87 -5.51 8.90 25.09
CA GLU A 87 -5.49 8.94 26.56
C GLU A 87 -4.52 10.01 27.09
N LEU A 88 -3.73 10.63 26.21
CA LEU A 88 -2.78 11.68 26.55
C LEU A 88 -3.36 13.06 26.26
N PRO A 89 -3.11 14.06 27.12
CA PRO A 89 -3.58 15.42 26.87
C PRO A 89 -2.90 16.00 25.63
N GLY A 90 -3.68 16.63 24.77
CA GLY A 90 -3.19 17.22 23.53
C GLY A 90 -4.31 17.45 22.54
N ARG A 91 -3.93 17.92 21.37
CA ARG A 91 -4.82 18.10 20.22
C ARG A 91 -4.28 17.28 19.06
N LEU A 92 -5.15 16.45 18.48
CA LEU A 92 -4.86 15.68 17.29
C LEU A 92 -5.69 16.22 16.13
N ASP A 93 -5.02 16.86 15.17
CA ASP A 93 -5.65 17.33 13.93
C ASP A 93 -5.79 16.18 12.93
N GLY A 94 -6.89 16.18 12.17
CA GLY A 94 -7.19 15.15 11.18
C GLY A 94 -8.38 15.52 10.30
N VAL A 95 -8.94 14.51 9.66
CA VAL A 95 -10.07 14.64 8.74
C VAL A 95 -11.16 13.65 9.13
N LEU A 96 -12.38 14.14 9.30
CA LEU A 96 -13.57 13.33 9.45
C LEU A 96 -14.02 12.89 8.06
N ILE A 97 -14.04 11.58 7.85
CA ILE A 97 -14.43 10.93 6.61
C ILE A 97 -15.80 10.30 6.86
N GLN A 98 -16.81 10.81 6.16
CA GLN A 98 -18.12 10.19 6.12
C GLN A 98 -18.18 9.20 4.95
N PHE A 99 -18.60 7.97 5.23
CA PHE A 99 -18.83 6.97 4.20
C PHE A 99 -20.29 7.02 3.73
N ARG A 100 -20.52 6.69 2.45
CA ARG A 100 -21.87 6.46 1.94
C ARG A 100 -22.54 5.34 2.74
N THR A 101 -23.82 5.52 3.07
CA THR A 101 -24.57 4.64 3.97
C THR A 101 -24.50 3.17 3.54
N GLU A 102 -24.61 2.89 2.25
CA GLU A 102 -24.54 1.52 1.69
C GLU A 102 -23.13 0.92 1.67
N CYS A 103 -22.09 1.73 1.89
CA CYS A 103 -20.68 1.33 1.81
C CYS A 103 -19.97 1.25 3.17
N GLN A 104 -20.62 1.61 4.28
CA GLN A 104 -20.00 1.69 5.61
C GLN A 104 -19.27 0.40 6.02
N LEU A 105 -19.93 -0.75 5.89
CA LEU A 105 -19.33 -2.05 6.21
C LEU A 105 -18.10 -2.33 5.35
N ALA A 106 -18.19 -2.09 4.04
CA ALA A 106 -17.09 -2.33 3.11
C ALA A 106 -15.88 -1.40 3.39
N ALA A 107 -16.14 -0.14 3.74
CA ALA A 107 -15.12 0.84 4.08
C ALA A 107 -14.36 0.45 5.35
N TYR A 108 -15.08 0.14 6.44
CA TYR A 108 -14.44 -0.29 7.69
C TYR A 108 -13.73 -1.64 7.55
N GLN A 109 -14.31 -2.60 6.82
CA GLN A 109 -13.64 -3.85 6.49
C GLN A 109 -12.32 -3.60 5.74
N ARG A 110 -12.31 -2.67 4.76
CA ARG A 110 -11.11 -2.32 4.02
C ARG A 110 -10.02 -1.75 4.94
N ILE A 111 -10.36 -0.86 5.87
CA ILE A 111 -9.39 -0.32 6.83
C ILE A 111 -8.85 -1.43 7.74
N SER A 112 -9.74 -2.25 8.30
CA SER A 112 -9.37 -3.38 9.17
C SER A 112 -8.50 -4.44 8.47
N ASP A 113 -8.68 -4.65 7.17
CA ASP A 113 -7.85 -5.56 6.38
C ASP A 113 -6.44 -4.99 6.14
N LEU A 114 -6.30 -3.68 6.03
CA LEU A 114 -5.02 -3.01 5.76
C LEU A 114 -4.15 -2.91 7.01
N GLU A 115 -4.77 -2.63 8.15
CA GLU A 115 -4.05 -2.29 9.38
C GLU A 115 -3.80 -3.50 10.28
N PRO A 116 -2.59 -3.61 10.88
CA PRO A 116 -2.25 -4.74 11.73
C PRO A 116 -2.82 -4.56 13.15
N GLU A 117 -3.56 -5.56 13.62
CA GLU A 117 -4.17 -5.61 14.96
C GLU A 117 -3.16 -5.52 16.12
N LYS A 118 -1.88 -5.76 15.85
CA LYS A 118 -0.79 -5.64 16.85
C LYS A 118 -0.32 -4.20 17.04
N GLN A 119 -0.62 -3.31 16.10
CA GLN A 119 -0.22 -1.90 16.12
C GLN A 119 -1.38 -0.99 16.50
N TYR A 120 -2.59 -1.31 16.02
CA TYR A 120 -3.77 -0.47 16.17
C TYR A 120 -4.93 -1.23 16.80
N ARG A 121 -5.81 -0.46 17.44
CA ARG A 121 -7.16 -0.88 17.87
C ARG A 121 -8.17 0.16 17.42
N TRP A 122 -9.44 -0.21 17.25
CA TRP A 122 -10.50 0.79 17.13
C TRP A 122 -10.73 1.49 18.47
N GLY A 123 -10.94 2.80 18.40
CA GLY A 123 -11.43 3.63 19.48
C GLY A 123 -12.52 4.57 18.98
N THR A 124 -13.08 5.33 19.91
CA THR A 124 -14.00 6.43 19.61
C THR A 124 -13.53 7.69 20.30
N ALA A 125 -13.76 8.84 19.69
CA ALA A 125 -13.46 10.14 20.27
C ALA A 125 -14.58 11.14 19.93
N ASP A 126 -14.67 12.22 20.70
CA ASP A 126 -15.49 13.38 20.34
C ASP A 126 -14.67 14.31 19.45
N ALA A 127 -15.22 14.68 18.30
CA ALA A 127 -14.66 15.63 17.36
C ALA A 127 -15.59 16.84 17.24
N GLY A 128 -15.63 17.69 18.27
CA GLY A 128 -16.47 18.89 18.27
C GLY A 128 -17.96 18.60 18.39
N GLY A 129 -18.34 17.64 19.25
CA GLY A 129 -19.72 17.21 19.48
C GLY A 129 -20.18 16.05 18.58
N GLN A 130 -19.34 15.60 17.64
CA GLN A 130 -19.60 14.42 16.83
C GLN A 130 -18.72 13.25 17.27
N ILE A 131 -19.34 12.13 17.62
CA ILE A 131 -18.61 10.91 17.95
C ILE A 131 -18.10 10.25 16.67
N VAL A 132 -16.82 9.90 16.65
CA VAL A 132 -16.14 9.34 15.48
C VAL A 132 -15.39 8.07 15.84
N ASN A 133 -15.24 7.15 14.87
CA ASN A 133 -14.31 6.04 14.94
C ASN A 133 -12.90 6.51 14.58
N LEU A 134 -11.88 6.00 15.26
CA LEU A 134 -10.49 6.20 14.86
C LEU A 134 -9.61 5.00 15.22
N LEU A 135 -8.50 4.88 14.51
CA LEU A 135 -7.46 3.93 14.88
C LEU A 135 -6.65 4.51 16.04
N VAL A 136 -6.44 3.76 17.10
CA VAL A 136 -5.64 4.15 18.27
C VAL A 136 -4.43 3.25 18.37
N GLY A 137 -3.27 3.80 18.68
CA GLY A 137 -2.05 3.03 18.87
C GLY A 137 -2.16 2.11 20.09
N ILE A 138 -1.77 0.83 19.93
CA ILE A 138 -1.61 -0.09 21.05
C ILE A 138 -0.33 0.28 21.81
N SER A 139 -0.43 0.46 23.13
CA SER A 139 0.68 0.88 24.00
C SER A 139 1.45 2.08 23.39
N PRO A 140 0.79 3.24 23.26
CA PRO A 140 1.32 4.36 22.49
C PRO A 140 2.64 4.91 23.05
N ASP A 141 3.08 4.56 24.25
CA ASP A 141 4.37 4.98 24.83
C ASP A 141 5.54 4.04 24.56
N LYS A 142 5.30 2.88 23.93
CA LYS A 142 6.36 1.92 23.61
C LYS A 142 6.89 2.13 22.19
N GLY A 143 8.17 2.49 22.09
CA GLY A 143 8.90 2.60 20.82
C GLY A 143 8.39 3.71 19.92
N SER A 144 7.80 4.77 20.49
CA SER A 144 7.27 5.90 19.74
C SER A 144 7.78 7.22 20.28
N HIS A 145 7.70 8.25 19.45
CA HIS A 145 8.02 9.63 19.81
C HIS A 145 6.86 10.55 19.44
N ALA A 146 6.69 11.65 20.19
CA ALA A 146 5.68 12.64 19.87
C ALA A 146 5.98 13.30 18.51
N LEU A 147 4.93 13.60 17.75
CA LEU A 147 5.01 14.38 16.53
C LEU A 147 4.28 15.70 16.78
N GLU A 148 4.99 16.83 16.65
CA GLU A 148 4.40 18.15 16.86
C GLU A 148 3.59 18.62 15.64
N GLU A 149 4.02 18.24 14.44
CA GLU A 149 3.34 18.54 13.19
C GLU A 149 2.35 17.45 12.81
N ALA A 150 1.33 17.80 12.02
CA ALA A 150 0.46 16.83 11.38
C ALA A 150 1.27 15.90 10.45
N TRP A 151 0.93 14.61 10.46
CA TRP A 151 1.62 13.64 9.61
C TRP A 151 1.35 13.91 8.12
N ASP A 152 2.41 13.91 7.31
CA ASP A 152 2.34 14.10 5.86
C ASP A 152 3.27 13.08 5.18
N GLY A 153 2.69 12.13 4.46
CA GLY A 153 3.44 11.07 3.80
C GLY A 153 4.35 11.59 2.69
N ARG A 154 4.08 12.76 2.12
CA ARG A 154 4.90 13.37 1.05
C ARG A 154 6.24 13.89 1.58
N LYS A 155 6.33 14.12 2.90
CA LYS A 155 7.57 14.49 3.60
C LYS A 155 8.33 13.28 4.16
N ASP A 156 7.90 12.05 3.87
CA ASP A 156 8.62 10.86 4.31
C ASP A 156 10.06 10.89 3.74
N PRO A 157 11.12 10.78 4.57
CA PRO A 157 12.51 10.87 4.09
C PRO A 157 12.87 9.81 3.04
N LEU A 158 12.15 8.68 2.97
CA LEU A 158 12.33 7.69 1.90
C LEU A 158 11.73 8.15 0.56
N PHE A 159 10.88 9.17 0.56
CA PHE A 159 10.29 9.77 -0.64
C PHE A 159 10.91 11.12 -1.02
N THR A 160 11.69 11.72 -0.12
CA THR A 160 12.47 12.94 -0.37
C THR A 160 13.97 12.62 -0.44
N ASP A 161 14.66 12.71 0.69
CA ASP A 161 16.12 12.75 0.82
C ASP A 161 16.76 11.47 0.28
N ALA A 162 16.15 10.32 0.52
CA ALA A 162 16.64 9.05 -0.01
C ALA A 162 16.68 9.05 -1.54
N LEU A 163 15.65 9.60 -2.20
CA LEU A 163 15.62 9.67 -3.67
C LEU A 163 16.63 10.67 -4.22
N GLU A 164 16.93 11.74 -3.48
CA GLU A 164 18.01 12.67 -3.81
C GLU A 164 19.38 12.00 -3.70
N VAL A 165 19.65 11.30 -2.60
CA VAL A 165 20.89 10.51 -2.42
C VAL A 165 21.09 9.49 -3.54
N VAL A 166 20.01 8.81 -3.94
CA VAL A 166 20.04 7.85 -5.05
C VAL A 166 20.41 8.55 -6.36
N GLU A 167 19.80 9.70 -6.65
CA GLU A 167 20.04 10.47 -7.86
C GLU A 167 21.46 11.04 -7.92
N GLU A 168 21.96 11.60 -6.82
CA GLU A 168 23.33 12.09 -6.69
C GLU A 168 24.35 10.96 -6.89
N THR A 169 24.11 9.82 -6.23
CA THR A 169 24.97 8.64 -6.39
C THR A 169 25.00 8.18 -7.84
N LEU A 170 23.84 8.15 -8.51
CA LEU A 170 23.78 7.80 -9.93
C LEU A 170 24.58 8.80 -10.78
N LYS A 171 24.44 10.11 -10.56
CA LYS A 171 25.16 11.16 -11.30
C LYS A 171 26.67 11.06 -11.11
N GLN A 172 27.15 10.88 -9.88
CA GLN A 172 28.57 10.79 -9.55
C GLN A 172 29.25 9.52 -10.11
N ASN A 173 28.46 8.47 -10.34
CA ASN A 173 28.95 7.20 -10.89
C ASN A 173 28.72 7.07 -12.41
N ARG A 174 28.34 8.14 -13.11
CA ARG A 174 28.41 8.20 -14.59
C ARG A 174 29.86 8.42 -15.04
N GLY A 175 30.23 7.83 -16.19
CA GLY A 175 31.53 8.02 -16.84
C GLY A 175 32.43 6.79 -16.84
N GLU A 176 33.55 6.87 -17.58
CA GLU A 176 34.54 5.80 -17.67
C GLU A 176 35.15 5.50 -16.29
N LYS A 177 35.13 4.21 -15.90
CA LYS A 177 35.71 3.74 -14.64
C LYS A 177 36.82 2.75 -14.93
N SER A 178 37.85 2.80 -14.09
CA SER A 178 38.89 1.78 -14.12
C SER A 178 38.26 0.40 -13.91
N PRO A 179 38.58 -0.62 -14.73
CA PRO A 179 38.12 -1.99 -14.54
C PRO A 179 38.47 -2.59 -13.18
N THR A 180 39.45 -2.01 -12.49
CA THR A 180 39.97 -2.47 -11.20
C THR A 180 39.41 -1.73 -9.98
N ASP A 181 38.70 -0.60 -10.18
CA ASP A 181 38.07 0.13 -9.08
C ASP A 181 36.61 -0.29 -8.90
N LEU A 182 36.34 -1.06 -7.85
CA LEU A 182 35.01 -1.56 -7.52
C LEU A 182 34.17 -0.59 -6.69
N LYS A 183 34.75 0.50 -6.16
CA LYS A 183 34.02 1.45 -5.31
C LYS A 183 32.79 2.06 -6.01
N PRO A 184 32.85 2.43 -7.32
CA PRO A 184 31.68 2.90 -8.04
C PRO A 184 30.54 1.87 -8.10
N LEU A 185 30.88 0.60 -8.31
CA LEU A 185 29.90 -0.49 -8.30
C LEU A 185 29.21 -0.59 -6.93
N PHE A 186 29.98 -0.65 -5.84
CA PHE A 186 29.40 -0.74 -4.49
C PHE A 186 28.52 0.46 -4.13
N ARG A 187 28.88 1.67 -4.56
CA ARG A 187 28.02 2.85 -4.38
C ARG A 187 26.68 2.70 -5.11
N LEU A 188 26.71 2.20 -6.35
CA LEU A 188 25.48 1.91 -7.09
C LEU A 188 24.66 0.80 -6.43
N GLU A 189 25.29 -0.22 -5.85
CA GLU A 189 24.59 -1.28 -5.10
C GLU A 189 23.87 -0.72 -3.88
N MET A 190 24.54 0.13 -3.10
CA MET A 190 23.97 0.83 -1.96
C MET A 190 22.78 1.71 -2.37
N ALA A 191 22.93 2.52 -3.43
CA ALA A 191 21.86 3.36 -3.95
C ALA A 191 20.68 2.54 -4.48
N TYR A 192 20.95 1.41 -5.15
CA TYR A 192 19.90 0.52 -5.62
C TYR A 192 19.11 -0.06 -4.44
N LEU A 193 19.77 -0.50 -3.38
CA LEU A 193 19.10 -0.98 -2.17
C LEU A 193 18.28 0.11 -1.47
N LEU A 194 18.80 1.34 -1.39
CA LEU A 194 18.08 2.49 -0.81
C LEU A 194 16.82 2.84 -1.61
N LEU A 195 16.89 2.80 -2.94
CA LEU A 195 15.70 2.96 -3.80
C LEU A 195 14.67 1.85 -3.52
N TRP A 196 15.11 0.61 -3.32
CA TRP A 196 14.21 -0.49 -2.96
C TRP A 196 13.57 -0.32 -1.58
N SER A 197 14.28 0.23 -0.59
CA SER A 197 13.66 0.61 0.69
C SER A 197 12.54 1.63 0.50
N SER A 198 12.73 2.58 -0.42
CA SER A 198 11.71 3.58 -0.77
C SER A 198 10.49 2.94 -1.45
N ILE A 199 10.72 2.03 -2.40
CA ILE A 199 9.64 1.29 -3.09
C ILE A 199 8.85 0.40 -2.10
N GLU A 200 9.54 -0.28 -1.19
CA GLU A 200 8.91 -1.12 -0.17
C GLU A 200 8.10 -0.30 0.84
N ARG A 201 8.61 0.89 1.22
CA ARG A 201 7.89 1.86 2.05
C ARG A 201 6.61 2.32 1.38
N TYR A 202 6.68 2.71 0.11
CA TYR A 202 5.51 3.07 -0.70
C TYR A 202 4.47 1.95 -0.75
N ALA A 203 4.89 0.73 -1.07
CA ALA A 203 3.98 -0.41 -1.15
C ALA A 203 3.31 -0.71 0.19
N SER A 204 4.05 -0.54 1.30
CA SER A 204 3.56 -0.77 2.65
C SER A 204 2.54 0.27 3.10
N LEU A 205 2.76 1.55 2.77
CA LEU A 205 1.81 2.63 3.06
C LEU A 205 0.57 2.59 2.15
N ARG A 206 0.68 2.10 0.91
CA ARG A 206 -0.44 2.08 -0.06
C ARG A 206 -1.32 0.84 0.04
N TYR A 207 -0.74 -0.34 0.25
CA TYR A 207 -1.45 -1.62 0.07
C TYR A 207 -1.74 -2.41 1.34
N HIS A 208 -0.94 -2.26 2.41
CA HIS A 208 -1.14 -2.77 3.78
C HIS A 208 0.22 -2.98 4.47
N LEU A 209 0.25 -3.06 5.80
CA LEU A 209 1.49 -3.23 6.59
C LEU A 209 1.88 -4.69 6.91
N ARG A 210 1.10 -5.69 6.50
CA ARG A 210 1.35 -7.14 6.81
C ARG A 210 2.58 -7.79 6.14
N ASP A 211 2.89 -9.04 6.50
CA ASP A 211 4.16 -9.77 6.27
C ASP A 211 4.49 -10.23 4.82
N LYS A 212 3.93 -9.60 3.78
CA LYS A 212 4.10 -10.04 2.39
C LYS A 212 4.81 -9.03 1.49
N ALA A 213 6.02 -8.61 1.89
CA ALA A 213 6.77 -7.54 1.20
C ALA A 213 6.85 -7.74 -0.33
N THR A 214 7.19 -8.94 -0.80
CA THR A 214 7.31 -9.23 -2.24
C THR A 214 5.98 -9.08 -2.98
N GLU A 215 4.88 -9.63 -2.44
CA GLU A 215 3.56 -9.52 -3.08
C GLU A 215 3.11 -8.05 -3.19
N LYS A 216 3.37 -7.23 -2.16
CA LYS A 216 3.05 -5.80 -2.17
C LYS A 216 3.78 -5.05 -3.28
N VAL A 217 5.08 -5.27 -3.42
CA VAL A 217 5.86 -4.56 -4.44
C VAL A 217 5.46 -5.01 -5.84
N LEU A 218 5.17 -6.29 -6.04
CA LEU A 218 4.67 -6.78 -7.32
C LEU A 218 3.30 -6.17 -7.68
N ARG A 219 2.47 -5.81 -6.70
CA ARG A 219 1.18 -5.14 -6.94
C ARG A 219 1.33 -3.76 -7.60
N ILE A 220 2.43 -3.05 -7.36
CA ILE A 220 2.73 -1.76 -8.03
C ILE A 220 2.71 -1.90 -9.55
N ALA A 221 3.09 -3.07 -10.08
CA ALA A 221 3.09 -3.31 -11.53
C ALA A 221 1.70 -3.22 -12.18
N SER A 222 0.62 -3.30 -11.38
CA SER A 222 -0.75 -3.16 -11.86
C SER A 222 -1.24 -1.71 -11.90
N GLU A 223 -0.46 -0.76 -11.39
CA GLU A 223 -0.85 0.65 -11.34
C GLU A 223 -0.76 1.32 -12.71
N PRO A 224 -1.80 2.03 -13.16
CA PRO A 224 -1.77 2.74 -14.45
C PRO A 224 -0.56 3.68 -14.59
N ALA A 225 -0.21 4.39 -13.52
CA ALA A 225 0.95 5.28 -13.49
C ALA A 225 2.27 4.53 -13.66
N PHE A 226 2.43 3.35 -13.04
CA PHE A 226 3.61 2.51 -13.23
C PHE A 226 3.70 2.03 -14.68
N VAL A 227 2.59 1.55 -15.26
CA VAL A 227 2.54 1.10 -16.66
C VAL A 227 2.94 2.24 -17.62
N ALA A 228 2.38 3.43 -17.41
CA ALA A 228 2.71 4.60 -18.22
C ALA A 228 4.19 5.01 -18.08
N ALA A 229 4.70 5.02 -16.84
CA ALA A 229 6.10 5.35 -16.56
C ALA A 229 7.06 4.33 -17.15
N LEU A 230 6.73 3.04 -17.05
CA LEU A 230 7.53 1.95 -17.60
C LEU A 230 7.72 2.13 -19.11
N ARG A 231 6.63 2.38 -19.86
CA ARG A 231 6.69 2.66 -21.30
C ARG A 231 7.49 3.91 -21.65
N LYS A 232 7.49 4.90 -20.75
CA LYS A 232 8.19 6.17 -20.95
C LYS A 232 9.69 6.09 -20.69
N PHE A 233 10.11 5.33 -19.67
CA PHE A 233 11.47 5.40 -19.13
C PHE A 233 12.28 4.12 -19.29
N ALA A 234 11.65 2.95 -19.43
CA ALA A 234 12.40 1.73 -19.73
C ALA A 234 12.82 1.70 -21.21
N PRO A 235 13.96 1.08 -21.53
CA PRO A 235 14.38 0.90 -22.92
C PRO A 235 13.36 0.06 -23.70
N SER A 236 13.19 0.38 -24.98
CA SER A 236 12.38 -0.40 -25.91
C SER A 236 12.93 -1.81 -26.12
N ASP A 237 14.25 -1.97 -26.03
CA ASP A 237 14.91 -3.26 -26.22
C ASP A 237 14.78 -4.16 -24.99
N LYS A 238 14.43 -5.43 -25.24
CA LYS A 238 14.31 -6.42 -24.18
C LYS A 238 15.68 -6.76 -23.60
N ARG A 239 15.79 -6.67 -22.27
CA ARG A 239 16.99 -7.10 -21.53
C ARG A 239 16.63 -8.21 -20.57
N SER A 240 17.53 -9.15 -20.35
CA SER A 240 17.30 -10.25 -19.40
C SER A 240 18.38 -10.33 -18.33
N VAL A 241 17.98 -10.78 -17.16
CA VAL A 241 18.87 -11.12 -16.06
C VAL A 241 18.60 -12.57 -15.64
N GLN A 242 19.66 -13.38 -15.57
CA GLN A 242 19.56 -14.75 -15.08
C GLN A 242 19.44 -14.77 -13.56
N ARG A 243 18.73 -15.76 -13.02
CA ARG A 243 18.73 -16.03 -11.58
C ARG A 243 20.09 -16.53 -11.14
N ALA A 244 20.55 -16.06 -9.98
CA ALA A 244 21.81 -16.49 -9.39
C ALA A 244 21.77 -17.95 -8.91
N ASP A 245 20.60 -18.45 -8.50
CA ASP A 245 20.39 -19.79 -7.97
C ASP A 245 19.93 -20.83 -9.01
N ASP A 246 19.46 -20.38 -10.18
CA ASP A 246 19.03 -21.25 -11.29
C ASP A 246 19.30 -20.57 -12.65
N PRO A 247 20.45 -20.85 -13.31
CA PRO A 247 20.84 -20.16 -14.54
C PRO A 247 19.95 -20.49 -15.75
N LYS A 248 19.00 -21.44 -15.62
CA LYS A 248 18.00 -21.73 -16.67
C LYS A 248 16.80 -20.78 -16.60
N LYS A 249 16.66 -20.03 -15.50
CA LYS A 249 15.56 -19.08 -15.30
C LYS A 249 16.06 -17.66 -15.44
N LYS A 250 15.34 -16.88 -16.26
CA LYS A 250 15.58 -15.45 -16.47
C LYS A 250 14.35 -14.60 -16.19
N SER A 251 14.59 -13.39 -15.73
CA SER A 251 13.62 -12.30 -15.76
C SER A 251 13.89 -11.41 -16.96
N ILE A 252 12.85 -10.93 -17.63
CA ILE A 252 12.94 -10.11 -18.85
C ILE A 252 12.32 -8.75 -18.58
N LEU A 253 13.08 -7.69 -18.83
CA LEU A 253 12.55 -6.35 -18.94
C LEU A 253 11.85 -6.19 -20.28
N ASP A 254 10.54 -6.01 -20.23
CA ASP A 254 9.66 -5.79 -21.38
C ASP A 254 8.67 -4.68 -20.99
N PRO A 255 8.76 -3.48 -21.59
CA PRO A 255 7.89 -2.35 -21.24
C PRO A 255 6.40 -2.63 -21.42
N GLU A 256 6.05 -3.62 -22.23
CA GLU A 256 4.66 -4.04 -22.44
C GLU A 256 4.19 -5.14 -21.48
N LYS A 257 5.09 -5.62 -20.59
CA LYS A 257 4.76 -6.62 -19.56
C LYS A 257 5.16 -6.09 -18.17
N PRO A 258 4.34 -5.21 -17.55
CA PRO A 258 4.68 -4.52 -16.31
C PRO A 258 5.11 -5.43 -15.15
N LEU A 259 4.40 -6.56 -14.96
CA LEU A 259 4.73 -7.51 -13.90
C LEU A 259 6.11 -8.15 -14.12
N GLU A 260 6.45 -8.49 -15.36
CA GLU A 260 7.75 -9.07 -15.70
C GLU A 260 8.87 -8.04 -15.59
N ALA A 261 8.60 -6.78 -15.96
CA ALA A 261 9.51 -5.67 -15.73
C ALA A 261 9.80 -5.44 -14.24
N MET A 262 8.77 -5.45 -13.38
CA MET A 262 8.98 -5.35 -11.93
C MET A 262 9.81 -6.52 -11.39
N LYS A 263 9.51 -7.75 -11.83
CA LYS A 263 10.31 -8.94 -11.48
C LYS A 263 11.76 -8.85 -11.98
N TYR A 264 11.99 -8.23 -13.14
CA TYR A 264 13.34 -7.97 -13.63
C TYR A 264 14.11 -7.05 -12.68
N TYR A 265 13.54 -5.90 -12.31
CA TYR A 265 14.22 -4.97 -11.39
C TYR A 265 14.43 -5.60 -10.01
N TYR A 266 13.46 -6.39 -9.52
CA TYR A 266 13.60 -7.14 -8.28
C TYR A 266 14.72 -8.19 -8.38
N GLN A 267 14.83 -8.90 -9.50
CA GLN A 267 15.90 -9.88 -9.72
C GLN A 267 17.29 -9.22 -9.77
N VAL A 268 17.40 -8.01 -10.32
CA VAL A 268 18.65 -7.22 -10.26
C VAL A 268 19.06 -7.00 -8.80
N ARG A 269 18.11 -6.64 -7.92
CA ARG A 269 18.34 -6.48 -6.46
C ARG A 269 18.81 -7.78 -5.84
N SER A 270 18.09 -8.89 -6.07
CA SER A 270 18.45 -10.20 -5.49
C SER A 270 19.84 -10.68 -5.92
N ASN A 271 20.27 -10.31 -7.13
CA ASN A 271 21.58 -10.72 -7.62
C ASN A 271 22.75 -9.89 -7.08
N LEU A 272 22.52 -8.76 -6.39
CA LEU A 272 23.61 -7.88 -5.92
C LEU A 272 24.63 -8.62 -5.05
N VAL A 273 24.17 -9.45 -4.10
CA VAL A 273 25.00 -10.23 -3.17
C VAL A 273 25.95 -11.20 -3.88
N HIS A 274 25.67 -11.55 -5.14
CA HIS A 274 26.44 -12.51 -5.92
C HIS A 274 27.36 -11.85 -6.97
N ARG A 275 27.35 -10.52 -7.09
CA ARG A 275 28.13 -9.77 -8.09
C ARG A 275 29.44 -9.23 -7.49
N GLY A 276 30.45 -9.06 -8.35
CA GLY A 276 31.81 -8.65 -7.94
C GLY A 276 32.95 -9.30 -8.73
N LYS A 277 32.68 -10.38 -9.48
CA LYS A 277 33.67 -11.04 -10.35
C LYS A 277 33.58 -10.64 -11.85
N GLY A 278 32.52 -9.94 -12.26
CA GLY A 278 32.26 -9.45 -13.63
C GLY A 278 32.11 -7.92 -13.70
N ALA A 279 32.97 -7.19 -12.98
CA ALA A 279 32.77 -5.83 -12.49
C ALA A 279 32.23 -4.79 -13.50
N LEU A 280 32.75 -4.74 -14.73
CA LEU A 280 32.36 -3.72 -15.72
C LEU A 280 30.93 -3.92 -16.25
N GLY A 281 30.56 -5.15 -16.62
CA GLY A 281 29.22 -5.45 -17.14
C GLY A 281 28.13 -5.34 -16.07
N ASP A 282 28.49 -5.58 -14.81
CA ASP A 282 27.60 -5.41 -13.67
C ASP A 282 27.35 -3.93 -13.34
N HIS A 283 28.38 -3.09 -13.44
CA HIS A 283 28.28 -1.64 -13.22
C HIS A 283 27.28 -0.99 -14.18
N ASP A 284 27.45 -1.17 -15.49
CA ASP A 284 26.60 -0.52 -16.49
C ASP A 284 25.15 -0.98 -16.41
N ARG A 285 24.95 -2.29 -16.18
CA ARG A 285 23.60 -2.84 -15.98
C ARG A 285 22.93 -2.23 -14.76
N LEU A 286 23.66 -2.10 -13.66
CA LEU A 286 23.13 -1.56 -12.42
C LEU A 286 22.83 -0.07 -12.54
N ALA A 287 23.74 0.72 -13.11
CA ALA A 287 23.54 2.15 -13.35
C ALA A 287 22.30 2.41 -14.23
N LYS A 288 22.13 1.65 -15.32
CA LYS A 288 20.95 1.75 -16.19
C LYS A 288 19.67 1.36 -15.43
N SER A 289 19.68 0.22 -14.75
CA SER A 289 18.51 -0.25 -13.99
C SER A 289 18.12 0.72 -12.88
N LEU A 290 19.10 1.32 -12.19
CA LEU A 290 18.89 2.34 -11.16
C LEU A 290 18.23 3.59 -11.74
N GLY A 291 18.77 4.13 -12.84
CA GLY A 291 18.24 5.36 -13.45
C GLY A 291 16.81 5.20 -13.99
N GLU A 292 16.54 4.07 -14.63
CA GLU A 292 15.20 3.73 -15.13
C GLU A 292 14.21 3.58 -13.96
N LEU A 293 14.55 2.74 -12.98
CA LEU A 293 13.65 2.45 -11.86
C LEU A 293 13.39 3.69 -11.00
N LEU A 294 14.40 4.53 -10.78
CA LEU A 294 14.24 5.82 -10.08
C LEU A 294 13.22 6.71 -10.80
N SER A 295 13.35 6.84 -12.12
CA SER A 295 12.45 7.68 -12.94
C SER A 295 11.02 7.13 -12.93
N ILE A 296 10.88 5.81 -13.06
CA ILE A 296 9.59 5.11 -13.00
C ILE A 296 8.95 5.31 -11.63
N PHE A 297 9.71 5.13 -10.56
CA PHE A 297 9.21 5.25 -9.20
C PHE A 297 8.80 6.67 -8.85
N ARG A 298 9.62 7.70 -9.16
CA ARG A 298 9.25 9.11 -8.93
C ARG A 298 7.93 9.48 -9.63
N TYR A 299 7.75 9.03 -10.88
CA TYR A 299 6.50 9.26 -11.61
C TYR A 299 5.31 8.57 -10.94
N THR A 300 5.48 7.28 -10.59
CA THR A 300 4.43 6.46 -9.95
C THR A 300 4.03 7.05 -8.59
N LEU A 301 5.02 7.41 -7.76
CA LEU A 301 4.83 8.00 -6.44
C LEU A 301 4.07 9.33 -6.51
N LYS A 302 4.43 10.21 -7.43
CA LYS A 302 3.71 11.48 -7.62
C LYS A 302 2.25 11.24 -7.99
N ALA A 303 2.01 10.41 -9.01
CA ALA A 303 0.66 10.08 -9.45
C ALA A 303 -0.17 9.44 -8.33
N ALA A 304 0.45 8.57 -7.53
CA ALA A 304 -0.20 7.91 -6.41
C ALA A 304 -0.74 8.88 -5.34
N PHE A 305 0.01 9.93 -4.99
CA PHE A 305 -0.47 10.98 -4.09
C PHE A 305 -1.55 11.85 -4.74
N ASP A 306 -1.43 12.13 -6.04
CA ASP A 306 -2.45 12.88 -6.78
C ASP A 306 -3.78 12.10 -6.85
N ASP A 307 -3.74 10.81 -7.18
CA ASP A 307 -4.92 9.92 -7.27
C ASP A 307 -5.64 9.77 -5.90
N SER A 308 -4.89 9.91 -4.81
CA SER A 308 -5.39 9.86 -3.44
C SER A 308 -6.12 11.13 -2.99
N LYS A 309 -6.19 12.19 -3.79
CA LYS A 309 -6.98 13.39 -3.43
C LYS A 309 -8.49 13.07 -3.41
N PHE A 310 -9.23 13.73 -2.53
CA PHE A 310 -10.69 13.72 -2.58
C PHE A 310 -11.17 14.83 -3.52
N GLU A 311 -12.12 14.53 -4.40
CA GLU A 311 -12.65 15.46 -5.41
C GLU A 311 -14.15 15.78 -5.19
N GLY A 312 -14.71 15.40 -4.03
CA GLY A 312 -16.09 15.72 -3.66
C GLY A 312 -16.24 17.09 -2.99
N GLU A 313 -17.48 17.51 -2.76
CA GLU A 313 -17.80 18.80 -2.15
C GLU A 313 -17.25 18.91 -0.72
N HIS A 314 -16.65 20.07 -0.41
CA HIS A 314 -16.10 20.47 0.90
C HIS A 314 -17.14 21.21 1.74
#